data_AF-A0A8S2P8Y7-F1
#
_entry.id   AF-A0A8S2P8Y7-F1
#
_cell.length_a   1.000
_cell.length_b   1.000
_cell.length_c   1.000
_cell.angle_alpha   90.00
_cell.angle_beta   90.00
_cell.angle_gamma   90.00
#
_symmetry.space_group_name_H-M   'P 1'
#
loop_
_entity.id
_entity.type
_entity.pdbx_description
1 polymer ?
#
loop_
_entity_poly.entity_id
_entity_poly.type
_entity_poly.pdbx_seq_one_letter_code
_entity_poly.pdbx_strand_id
1 'polypeptide(L)'
;MAIYFFGSGDSVEDKEDEDDEGVNNEQSDSVNGIELTAGASADSATAAVCKKNHLIAALRDINNPPAHLDDKQKSNWIRTAQKAKKNYENQQQYPAFYLPTSVYENYICEQSNHQLALIQIQTIHQQLPCFVVLLELLHLPSYNTLIFVKIKQLFHLIFQSTNKLYSWGPLRQELYPAVNYELLEWPIKSQIFDIQLEFSEWYNWTLSHCEVCSPSLLQDNVINDARSNKNINSFPKCTCHEASP
;
A
#
# COMPACT_ATOMS: atom_id res chain seq x y z
N MET A 1 14.80 -14.38 -18.32
CA MET A 1 15.31 -13.28 -17.49
C MET A 1 14.18 -12.83 -16.58
N ALA A 2 14.41 -12.77 -15.26
CA ALA A 2 13.44 -12.21 -14.31
C ALA A 2 13.88 -10.79 -13.97
N ILE A 3 12.96 -9.83 -14.05
CA ILE A 3 13.24 -8.41 -13.78
C ILE A 3 12.33 -7.91 -12.66
N TYR A 4 12.93 -7.39 -11.59
CA TYR A 4 12.19 -6.84 -10.44
C TYR A 4 12.06 -5.32 -10.55
N PHE A 5 10.84 -4.80 -10.41
CA PHE A 5 10.56 -3.36 -10.29
C PHE A 5 10.13 -3.02 -8.86
N PHE A 6 10.74 -1.99 -8.29
CA PHE A 6 10.29 -1.37 -7.06
C PHE A 6 9.83 0.05 -7.38
N GLY A 7 8.52 0.28 -7.33
CA GLY A 7 7.97 1.63 -7.30
C GLY A 7 8.25 2.27 -5.94
N SER A 8 8.46 3.58 -5.94
CA SER A 8 8.44 4.36 -4.70
C SER A 8 6.99 4.48 -4.26
N GLY A 9 6.48 3.42 -3.62
CA GLY A 9 5.14 3.42 -3.04
C GLY A 9 5.12 4.31 -1.80
N ASP A 10 4.55 5.52 -1.93
CA ASP A 10 4.05 6.26 -0.78
C ASP A 10 2.78 5.54 -0.29
N SER A 11 2.97 4.48 0.49
CA SER A 11 1.88 3.72 1.10
C SER A 11 1.35 4.49 2.32
N VAL A 12 0.23 5.19 2.14
CA VAL A 12 -0.64 5.58 3.24
C VAL A 12 -1.42 4.34 3.66
N GLU A 13 -0.86 3.54 4.58
CA GLU A 13 -1.56 2.42 5.20
C GLU A 13 -2.41 2.94 6.38
N ASP A 14 -3.69 3.20 6.13
CA ASP A 14 -4.69 3.19 7.19
C ASP A 14 -5.10 1.74 7.44
N LYS A 15 -4.49 1.11 8.45
CA LYS A 15 -4.97 -0.16 9.01
C LYS A 15 -6.16 0.11 9.92
N GLU A 16 -7.34 -0.29 9.47
CA GLU A 16 -8.52 -0.47 10.31
C GLU A 16 -8.61 -1.94 10.71
N ASP A 17 -8.42 -2.22 12.00
CA ASP A 17 -8.66 -3.54 12.58
C ASP A 17 -10.18 -3.73 12.70
N GLU A 18 -10.80 -4.35 11.69
CA GLU A 18 -12.17 -4.85 11.76
C GLU A 18 -12.18 -6.28 12.28
N ASP A 19 -12.31 -6.43 13.60
CA ASP A 19 -12.82 -7.66 14.22
C ASP A 19 -14.21 -7.36 14.78
N ASP A 20 -15.27 -7.77 14.08
CA ASP A 20 -16.60 -7.90 14.69
C ASP A 20 -17.42 -9.01 14.00
N GLU A 21 -17.34 -10.23 14.53
CA GLU A 21 -18.41 -11.21 14.37
C GLU A 21 -19.58 -10.80 15.29
N GLY A 22 -20.55 -10.09 14.71
CA GLY A 22 -21.80 -9.72 15.36
C GLY A 22 -22.99 -10.38 14.67
N VAL A 23 -23.59 -11.36 15.34
CA VAL A 23 -24.86 -12.02 14.97
C VAL A 23 -26.01 -11.01 15.03
N ASN A 24 -26.53 -10.60 13.87
CA ASN A 24 -27.74 -9.79 13.78
C ASN A 24 -29.01 -10.67 13.90
N ASN A 25 -29.70 -10.55 15.03
CA ASN A 25 -31.13 -10.87 15.13
C ASN A 25 -31.92 -9.57 14.88
N GLU A 26 -32.33 -9.37 13.63
CA GLU A 26 -33.28 -8.31 13.28
C GLU A 26 -34.71 -8.80 13.48
N GLN A 27 -35.38 -8.25 14.48
CA GLN A 27 -36.84 -8.28 14.59
C GLN A 27 -37.38 -7.08 13.81
N SER A 28 -37.90 -7.37 12.62
CA SER A 28 -38.48 -6.40 11.69
C SER A 28 -39.90 -6.01 12.12
N ASP A 29 -40.10 -4.74 12.51
CA ASP A 29 -41.41 -4.11 12.53
C ASP A 29 -41.64 -3.32 11.23
N SER A 30 -42.76 -3.63 10.58
CA SER A 30 -43.18 -3.12 9.27
C SER A 30 -43.66 -1.68 9.32
N VAL A 31 -43.15 -0.81 8.44
CA VAL A 31 -43.85 0.40 8.00
C VAL A 31 -43.70 0.55 6.48
N ASN A 32 -44.85 0.73 5.82
CA ASN A 32 -45.05 0.71 4.38
C ASN A 32 -44.45 1.92 3.64
N GLY A 33 -43.74 1.62 2.55
CA GLY A 33 -44.02 2.07 1.17
C GLY A 33 -43.96 3.56 0.84
N ILE A 34 -42.94 3.93 0.05
CA ILE A 34 -43.03 4.81 -1.14
C ILE A 34 -41.93 4.32 -2.11
N GLU A 35 -42.33 3.78 -3.26
CA GLU A 35 -41.46 3.46 -4.39
C GLU A 35 -41.09 4.73 -5.16
N LEU A 36 -39.79 4.99 -5.32
CA LEU A 36 -39.25 5.88 -6.34
C LEU A 36 -38.03 5.20 -6.97
N THR A 37 -38.24 4.74 -8.21
CA THR A 37 -37.22 4.15 -9.08
C THR A 37 -36.32 5.23 -9.67
N ALA A 38 -35.01 5.16 -9.39
CA ALA A 38 -33.97 5.77 -10.21
C ALA A 38 -32.69 4.92 -10.15
N GLY A 39 -32.25 4.43 -11.30
CA GLY A 39 -31.03 3.64 -11.45
C GLY A 39 -29.79 4.49 -11.17
N ALA A 40 -29.16 4.24 -10.02
CA ALA A 40 -27.82 4.72 -9.72
C ALA A 40 -26.81 3.58 -9.96
N SER A 41 -25.75 3.90 -10.70
CA SER A 41 -24.58 3.03 -10.87
C SER A 41 -24.00 2.63 -9.50
N ALA A 42 -23.65 1.34 -9.34
CA ALA A 42 -23.11 0.78 -8.11
C ALA A 42 -21.86 1.51 -7.59
N ASP A 43 -21.11 2.18 -8.48
CA ASP A 43 -19.89 2.93 -8.15
C ASP A 43 -20.17 4.26 -7.43
N SER A 44 -21.39 4.79 -7.52
CA SER A 44 -21.77 6.04 -6.83
C SER A 44 -22.29 5.80 -5.40
N ALA A 45 -22.78 4.59 -5.11
CA ALA A 45 -23.34 4.26 -3.80
C ALA A 45 -22.25 4.01 -2.75
N THR A 46 -21.15 3.37 -3.13
CA THR A 46 -19.99 3.12 -2.27
C THR A 46 -19.27 4.40 -1.85
N ALA A 47 -19.10 5.36 -2.78
CA ALA A 47 -18.52 6.67 -2.46
C ALA A 47 -19.39 7.51 -1.50
N ALA A 48 -20.72 7.38 -1.56
CA ALA A 48 -21.65 8.06 -0.66
C ALA A 48 -21.65 7.45 0.75
N VAL A 49 -21.51 6.12 0.86
CA VAL A 49 -21.40 5.41 2.16
C VAL A 49 -20.10 5.77 2.89
N CYS A 50 -18.97 5.82 2.17
CA CYS A 50 -17.68 6.20 2.75
C CYS A 50 -17.69 7.64 3.31
N LYS A 51 -18.29 8.59 2.59
CA LYS A 51 -18.44 9.98 3.08
C LYS A 51 -19.33 10.07 4.33
N LYS A 52 -20.35 9.22 4.45
CA LYS A 52 -21.27 9.22 5.61
C LYS A 52 -20.59 8.69 6.88
N ASN A 53 -19.76 7.65 6.76
CA ASN A 53 -19.03 7.07 7.90
C ASN A 53 -17.94 8.02 8.44
N HIS A 54 -17.23 8.72 7.57
CA HIS A 54 -16.26 9.75 7.97
C HIS A 54 -16.90 10.90 8.76
N LEU A 55 -18.12 11.32 8.35
CA LEU A 55 -18.85 12.39 9.01
C LEU A 55 -19.36 11.97 10.39
N ILE A 56 -19.73 10.69 10.56
CA ILE A 56 -20.15 10.12 11.85
C ILE A 56 -18.96 9.99 12.82
N ALA A 57 -17.78 9.61 12.33
CA ALA A 57 -16.57 9.53 13.16
C ALA A 57 -16.11 10.90 13.69
N ALA A 58 -16.28 11.96 12.88
CA ALA A 58 -15.94 13.34 13.26
C ALA A 58 -16.90 13.96 14.31
N LEU A 59 -18.07 13.35 14.55
CA LEU A 59 -19.09 13.85 15.47
C LEU A 59 -19.09 13.16 16.85
N ARG A 60 -18.13 12.26 17.12
CA ARG A 60 -18.05 11.56 18.41
C ARG A 60 -17.50 12.48 19.50
N ASP A 61 -18.35 12.90 20.42
CA ASP A 61 -17.93 13.60 21.64
C ASP A 61 -17.38 12.59 22.66
N ILE A 62 -16.17 12.86 23.16
CA ILE A 62 -15.51 12.06 24.19
C ILE A 62 -16.29 12.05 25.51
N ASN A 63 -17.08 13.10 25.77
CA ASN A 63 -17.82 13.27 27.02
C ASN A 63 -19.26 12.74 26.95
N ASN A 64 -19.71 12.28 25.79
CA ASN A 64 -21.10 11.87 25.59
C ASN A 64 -21.22 10.55 24.80
N PRO A 65 -20.71 9.42 25.33
CA PRO A 65 -20.97 8.12 24.74
C PRO A 65 -22.48 7.78 24.82
N PRO A 66 -23.06 7.09 23.83
CA PRO A 66 -24.45 6.64 23.90
C PRO A 66 -24.72 5.79 25.15
N ALA A 67 -25.85 6.06 25.82
CA ALA A 67 -26.18 5.45 27.10
C ALA A 67 -26.38 3.91 27.05
N HIS A 68 -26.64 3.36 25.86
CA HIS A 68 -26.89 1.94 25.65
C HIS A 68 -25.61 1.10 25.47
N LEU A 69 -24.43 1.73 25.43
CA LEU A 69 -23.17 1.01 25.28
C LEU A 69 -22.76 0.29 26.57
N ASP A 70 -22.20 -0.91 26.43
CA ASP A 70 -21.52 -1.58 27.52
C ASP A 70 -20.16 -0.90 27.86
N ASP A 71 -19.50 -1.34 28.92
CA ASP A 71 -18.25 -0.69 29.37
C ASP A 71 -17.09 -0.86 28.38
N LYS A 72 -17.02 -1.99 27.67
CA LYS A 72 -15.99 -2.25 26.64
C LYS A 72 -16.22 -1.35 25.43
N GLN A 73 -17.46 -1.22 24.99
CA GLN A 73 -17.88 -0.35 23.91
C GLN A 73 -17.66 1.13 24.24
N LYS A 74 -17.92 1.55 25.49
CA LYS A 74 -17.59 2.90 25.96
C LYS A 74 -16.09 3.17 25.91
N SER A 75 -15.24 2.23 26.36
CA SER A 75 -13.79 2.39 26.24
C SER A 75 -13.34 2.52 24.78
N ASN A 76 -13.91 1.72 23.87
CA ASN A 76 -13.60 1.84 22.44
C ASN A 76 -14.08 3.19 21.87
N TRP A 77 -15.29 3.64 22.22
CA TRP A 77 -15.83 4.94 21.83
C TRP A 77 -14.88 6.08 22.22
N ILE A 78 -14.43 6.11 23.48
CA ILE A 78 -13.51 7.12 24.00
C ILE A 78 -12.19 7.09 23.22
N ARG A 79 -11.62 5.91 22.98
CA ARG A 79 -10.37 5.76 22.21
C ARG A 79 -10.52 6.27 20.78
N THR A 80 -11.58 5.91 20.07
CA THR A 80 -11.83 6.38 18.71
C THR A 80 -12.09 7.89 18.67
N ALA A 81 -12.83 8.44 19.64
CA ALA A 81 -13.07 9.88 19.76
C ALA A 81 -11.77 10.66 19.99
N GLN A 82 -10.86 10.13 20.83
CA GLN A 82 -9.52 10.71 21.02
C GLN A 82 -8.68 10.66 19.74
N LYS A 83 -8.67 9.53 19.01
CA LYS A 83 -7.97 9.40 17.72
C LYS A 83 -8.52 10.39 16.69
N ALA A 84 -9.84 10.52 16.58
CA ALA A 84 -10.49 11.45 15.67
C ALA A 84 -10.15 12.91 16.02
N LYS A 85 -10.18 13.28 17.31
CA LYS A 85 -9.77 14.60 17.78
C LYS A 85 -8.31 14.92 17.42
N LYS A 86 -7.39 13.98 17.68
CA LYS A 86 -5.97 14.14 17.34
C LYS A 86 -5.74 14.23 15.83
N ASN A 87 -6.44 13.43 15.03
CA ASN A 87 -6.37 13.51 13.57
C ASN A 87 -6.88 14.87 13.07
N TYR A 88 -7.96 15.40 13.64
CA TYR A 88 -8.44 16.74 13.34
C TYR A 88 -7.42 17.82 13.72
N GLU A 89 -6.85 17.76 14.92
CA GLU A 89 -5.78 18.66 15.36
C GLU A 89 -4.57 18.60 14.40
N ASN A 90 -4.17 17.39 13.98
CA ASN A 90 -3.11 17.19 12.99
C ASN A 90 -3.48 17.81 11.63
N GLN A 91 -4.72 17.70 11.15
CA GLN A 91 -5.15 18.33 9.90
C GLN A 91 -5.13 19.86 9.97
N GLN A 92 -5.37 20.44 11.15
CA GLN A 92 -5.24 21.88 11.36
C GLN A 92 -3.78 22.33 11.45
N GLN A 93 -2.91 21.52 12.08
CA GLN A 93 -1.48 21.82 12.24
C GLN A 93 -0.68 21.58 10.96
N TYR A 94 -1.02 20.53 10.23
CA TYR A 94 -0.38 20.09 9.00
C TYR A 94 -1.43 20.19 7.90
N PRO A 95 -1.55 21.36 7.22
CA PRO A 95 -2.45 21.46 6.08
C PRO A 95 -2.09 20.35 5.09
N ALA A 96 -3.10 19.76 4.45
CA ALA A 96 -2.86 18.76 3.43
C ALA A 96 -1.80 19.28 2.45
N PHE A 97 -0.81 18.44 2.18
CA PHE A 97 0.30 18.80 1.31
C PHE A 97 -0.24 18.93 -0.11
N TYR A 98 -0.64 20.14 -0.46
CA TYR A 98 -0.99 20.49 -1.82
C TYR A 98 0.28 21.00 -2.49
N LEU A 99 0.88 20.16 -3.33
CA LEU A 99 1.78 20.66 -4.35
C LEU A 99 0.99 21.65 -5.20
N PRO A 100 1.41 22.92 -5.32
CA PRO A 100 0.72 23.88 -6.16
C PRO A 100 0.59 23.30 -7.57
N THR A 101 -0.58 23.43 -8.22
CA THR A 101 -0.75 22.96 -9.61
C THR A 101 0.26 23.63 -10.55
N SER A 102 0.66 24.86 -10.23
CA SER A 102 1.74 25.57 -10.91
C SER A 102 3.11 24.91 -10.75
N VAL A 103 3.36 24.15 -9.68
CA VAL A 103 4.56 23.30 -9.58
C VAL A 103 4.47 22.19 -10.61
N TYR A 104 3.34 21.49 -10.77
CA TYR A 104 3.17 20.51 -11.85
C TYR A 104 3.30 21.13 -13.26
N GLU A 105 2.75 22.32 -13.48
CA GLU A 105 2.83 23.02 -14.76
C GLU A 105 4.25 23.56 -15.04
N ASN A 106 4.97 24.03 -14.01
CA ASN A 106 6.36 24.49 -14.14
C ASN A 106 7.36 23.33 -14.23
N TYR A 107 7.07 22.15 -13.65
CA TYR A 107 7.85 20.94 -13.85
C TYR A 107 7.83 20.45 -15.31
N ILE A 108 6.81 20.82 -16.08
CA ILE A 108 6.67 20.45 -17.49
C ILE A 108 7.38 21.47 -18.41
N CYS A 109 7.53 22.74 -18.00
CA CYS A 109 7.90 23.81 -18.93
C CYS A 109 9.28 24.47 -18.70
N GLU A 110 9.74 24.67 -17.46
CA GLU A 110 10.87 25.58 -17.23
C GLU A 110 11.86 25.06 -16.19
N GLN A 111 12.75 24.19 -16.64
CA GLN A 111 14.19 24.10 -16.31
C GLN A 111 14.65 22.67 -16.43
N SER A 112 15.27 22.42 -17.58
CA SER A 112 16.22 21.35 -17.84
C SER A 112 17.42 21.39 -16.88
N ASN A 113 17.21 21.19 -15.58
CA ASN A 113 18.27 20.64 -14.76
C ASN A 113 18.40 19.20 -15.23
N HIS A 114 19.52 18.89 -15.86
CA HIS A 114 19.90 17.58 -16.35
C HIS A 114 20.14 16.62 -15.17
N GLN A 115 19.18 16.47 -14.27
CA GLN A 115 19.19 15.43 -13.27
C GLN A 115 18.95 14.10 -13.98
N LEU A 116 19.72 13.10 -13.60
CA LEU A 116 19.73 11.83 -14.29
C LEU A 116 18.45 11.06 -13.99
N ALA A 117 17.81 10.52 -15.04
CA ALA A 117 16.96 9.35 -14.85
C ALA A 117 17.80 8.24 -14.19
N LEU A 118 17.41 7.83 -12.98
CA LEU A 118 18.06 6.71 -12.31
C LEU A 118 17.58 5.42 -12.96
N ILE A 119 18.46 4.77 -13.72
CA ILE A 119 18.28 3.39 -14.18
C ILE A 119 19.35 2.57 -13.48
N GLN A 120 18.96 1.87 -12.42
CA GLN A 120 19.87 1.02 -11.68
C GLN A 120 19.55 -0.45 -11.96
N ILE A 121 20.51 -1.16 -12.54
CA ILE A 121 20.42 -2.58 -12.84
C ILE A 121 21.36 -3.33 -11.90
N GLN A 122 20.80 -4.16 -11.02
CA GLN A 122 21.56 -5.02 -10.12
C GLN A 122 21.37 -6.49 -10.50
N THR A 123 22.39 -7.31 -10.26
CA THR A 123 22.30 -8.77 -10.41
C THR A 123 22.32 -9.40 -9.02
N ILE A 124 21.34 -10.26 -8.71
CA ILE A 124 21.19 -10.84 -7.37
C ILE A 124 22.16 -12.01 -7.16
N HIS A 125 22.49 -12.77 -8.21
CA HIS A 125 23.41 -13.92 -8.11
C HIS A 125 24.06 -14.25 -9.45
N GLN A 126 25.34 -14.65 -9.47
CA GLN A 126 26.04 -15.00 -10.72
C GLN A 126 25.46 -16.22 -11.45
N GLN A 127 24.73 -17.07 -10.72
CA GLN A 127 24.23 -18.35 -11.24
C GLN A 127 22.79 -18.27 -11.76
N LEU A 128 22.06 -17.18 -11.47
CA LEU A 128 20.67 -17.01 -11.90
C LEU A 128 20.57 -15.80 -12.84
N PRO A 129 19.92 -15.93 -14.00
CA PRO A 129 19.75 -14.83 -14.95
C PRO A 129 18.63 -13.87 -14.49
N CYS A 130 18.76 -13.34 -13.28
CA CYS A 130 17.82 -12.45 -12.63
C CYS A 130 18.45 -11.08 -12.41
N PHE A 131 17.72 -10.04 -12.81
CA PHE A 131 18.14 -8.65 -12.70
C PHE A 131 17.10 -7.91 -11.87
N VAL A 132 17.54 -7.00 -11.02
CA VAL A 132 16.68 -6.01 -10.38
C VAL A 132 16.86 -4.74 -11.16
N VAL A 133 15.76 -4.14 -11.61
CA VAL A 133 15.79 -2.90 -12.38
C VAL A 133 14.96 -1.86 -11.64
N LEU A 134 15.64 -0.86 -11.10
CA LEU A 134 15.01 0.33 -10.54
C LEU A 134 14.98 1.39 -11.62
N LEU A 135 13.80 1.96 -11.87
CA LEU A 135 13.56 2.97 -12.89
C LEU A 135 12.98 4.23 -12.27
N GLU A 136 13.64 5.36 -12.51
CA GLU A 136 13.13 6.68 -12.20
C GLU A 136 13.01 7.48 -13.51
N LEU A 137 11.78 7.81 -13.91
CA LEU A 137 11.46 8.36 -15.23
C LEU A 137 11.28 9.88 -15.26
N LEU A 138 11.46 10.56 -14.13
CA LEU A 138 11.16 11.99 -14.01
C LEU A 138 12.07 12.90 -14.86
N HIS A 139 13.22 12.40 -15.32
CA HIS A 139 14.22 13.22 -16.02
C HIS A 139 14.91 12.50 -17.18
N LEU A 140 14.12 12.05 -18.16
CA LEU A 140 14.67 11.44 -19.38
C LEU A 140 15.43 12.46 -20.23
N PRO A 141 16.53 12.05 -20.90
CA PRO A 141 17.23 12.93 -21.84
C PRO A 141 16.35 13.26 -23.05
N SER A 142 16.70 14.32 -23.77
CA SER A 142 15.95 14.72 -24.98
C SER A 142 15.90 13.60 -26.03
N TYR A 143 14.76 13.50 -26.73
CA TYR A 143 14.46 12.48 -27.75
C TYR A 143 15.53 12.33 -28.83
N ASN A 144 16.22 13.43 -29.18
CA ASN A 144 17.24 13.44 -30.24
C ASN A 144 18.63 12.99 -29.77
N THR A 145 18.77 12.63 -28.49
CA THR A 145 20.07 12.21 -27.93
C THR A 145 20.32 10.74 -28.15
N LEU A 146 21.58 10.36 -28.34
CA LEU A 146 21.99 8.96 -28.42
C LEU A 146 21.63 8.19 -27.13
N ILE A 147 21.69 8.85 -25.97
CA ILE A 147 21.34 8.25 -24.68
C ILE A 147 19.86 7.86 -24.65
N PHE A 148 18.96 8.73 -25.13
CA PHE A 148 17.54 8.40 -25.22
C PHE A 148 17.29 7.18 -26.11
N VAL A 149 17.96 7.10 -27.27
CA VAL A 149 17.89 5.92 -28.16
C VAL A 149 18.34 4.65 -27.42
N LYS A 150 19.37 4.72 -26.59
CA LYS A 150 19.83 3.58 -25.77
C LYS A 150 18.84 3.20 -24.67
N ILE A 151 18.20 4.17 -24.04
CA ILE A 151 17.13 3.92 -23.07
C ILE A 151 15.94 3.23 -23.76
N LYS A 152 15.52 3.72 -24.94
CA LYS A 152 14.45 3.10 -25.73
C LYS A 152 14.79 1.65 -26.13
N GLN A 153 16.05 1.40 -26.53
CA GLN A 153 16.54 0.04 -26.80
C GLN A 153 16.52 -0.85 -25.55
N LEU A 154 16.93 -0.32 -24.39
CA LEU A 154 16.88 -1.04 -23.13
C LEU A 154 15.45 -1.43 -22.74
N PHE A 155 14.50 -0.50 -22.83
CA PHE A 155 13.09 -0.79 -22.59
C PHE A 155 12.58 -1.86 -23.55
N HIS A 156 12.89 -1.75 -24.85
CA HIS A 156 12.51 -2.77 -25.81
C HIS A 156 13.05 -4.16 -25.44
N LEU A 157 14.27 -4.25 -24.89
CA LEU A 157 14.86 -5.52 -24.43
C LEU A 157 14.24 -6.04 -23.14
N ILE A 158 13.90 -5.17 -22.19
CA ILE A 158 13.28 -5.52 -20.91
C ILE A 158 11.87 -6.08 -21.14
N PHE A 159 11.06 -5.41 -21.97
CA PHE A 159 9.63 -5.69 -22.15
C PHE A 159 9.34 -6.63 -23.34
N GLN A 160 10.31 -7.47 -23.73
CA GLN A 160 10.09 -8.51 -24.74
C GLN A 160 9.13 -9.59 -24.23
N SER A 161 8.34 -10.17 -25.13
CA SER A 161 7.36 -11.22 -24.80
C SER A 161 7.96 -12.48 -24.16
N THR A 162 9.26 -12.71 -24.35
CA THR A 162 10.01 -13.83 -23.78
C THR A 162 10.42 -13.62 -22.33
N ASN A 163 10.33 -12.40 -21.82
CA ASN A 163 10.72 -12.07 -20.45
C ASN A 163 9.58 -12.23 -19.47
N LYS A 164 9.94 -12.57 -18.23
CA LYS A 164 9.06 -12.57 -17.08
C LYS A 164 9.43 -11.38 -16.20
N LEU A 165 8.47 -10.51 -15.94
CA LEU A 165 8.64 -9.32 -15.14
C LEU A 165 7.91 -9.51 -13.83
N TYR A 166 8.55 -9.12 -12.74
CA TYR A 166 8.01 -9.18 -11.41
C TYR A 166 8.00 -7.74 -10.88
N SER A 167 6.84 -7.22 -10.48
CA SER A 167 6.71 -5.85 -9.96
C SER A 167 6.21 -5.87 -8.53
N TRP A 168 6.66 -4.91 -7.72
CA TRP A 168 6.18 -4.70 -6.35
C TRP A 168 4.78 -4.05 -6.27
N GLY A 169 3.96 -4.19 -7.31
CA GLY A 169 2.68 -3.53 -7.43
C GLY A 169 2.19 -3.44 -8.88
N PRO A 170 1.07 -2.72 -9.11
CA PRO A 170 0.46 -2.59 -10.43
C PRO A 170 1.33 -1.78 -11.42
N LEU A 171 2.10 -2.47 -12.25
CA LEU A 171 3.07 -1.87 -13.19
C LEU A 171 2.45 -0.86 -14.17
N ARG A 172 1.14 -0.99 -14.48
CA ARG A 172 0.43 -0.08 -15.38
C ARG A 172 0.42 1.37 -14.88
N GLN A 173 0.30 1.58 -13.57
CA GLN A 173 0.24 2.92 -12.99
C GLN A 173 1.63 3.56 -12.98
N GLU A 174 2.64 2.79 -12.58
CA GLU A 174 4.03 3.25 -12.46
C GLU A 174 4.67 3.56 -13.81
N LEU A 175 4.38 2.76 -14.84
CA LEU A 175 4.96 2.94 -16.19
C LEU A 175 4.11 3.80 -17.12
N TYR A 176 3.01 4.40 -16.65
CA TYR A 176 2.21 5.29 -17.47
C TYR A 176 3.04 6.43 -18.11
N PRO A 177 3.98 7.09 -17.39
CA PRO A 177 4.86 8.09 -18.01
C PRO A 177 5.68 7.53 -19.17
N ALA A 178 6.17 6.29 -19.09
CA ALA A 178 7.01 5.66 -20.11
C ALA A 178 6.31 5.56 -21.48
N VAL A 179 4.98 5.48 -21.49
CA VAL A 179 4.15 5.46 -22.70
C VAL A 179 4.20 6.79 -23.42
N ASN A 180 4.10 7.89 -22.66
CA ASN A 180 4.13 9.24 -23.20
C ASN A 180 5.49 9.57 -23.83
N TYR A 181 6.56 8.93 -23.33
CA TYR A 181 7.90 9.02 -23.91
C TYR A 181 8.17 8.01 -25.03
N GLU A 182 7.17 7.24 -25.48
CA GLU A 182 7.34 6.15 -26.46
C GLU A 182 8.45 5.14 -26.08
N LEU A 183 8.72 4.98 -24.78
CA LEU A 183 9.66 3.95 -24.30
C LEU A 183 8.98 2.57 -24.29
N LEU A 184 7.66 2.55 -24.19
CA LEU A 184 6.87 1.33 -24.06
C LEU A 184 5.53 1.46 -24.79
N GLU A 185 5.07 0.36 -25.38
CA GLU A 185 3.75 0.22 -26.00
C GLU A 185 2.85 -0.62 -25.11
N TRP A 186 1.58 -0.20 -24.94
CA TRP A 186 0.55 -1.02 -24.31
C TRP A 186 -0.32 -1.73 -25.35
N PRO A 187 -0.73 -2.99 -25.09
CA PRO A 187 -0.40 -3.80 -23.92
C PRO A 187 1.05 -4.28 -23.90
N ILE A 188 1.66 -4.34 -22.72
CA ILE A 188 2.99 -4.95 -22.54
C ILE A 188 2.92 -6.41 -22.98
N LYS A 189 3.90 -6.81 -23.79
CA LYS A 189 3.93 -8.16 -24.38
C LYS A 189 4.54 -9.21 -23.44
N SER A 190 5.33 -8.79 -22.45
CA SER A 190 5.94 -9.68 -21.46
C SER A 190 4.92 -10.19 -20.45
N GLN A 191 5.22 -11.32 -19.82
CA GLN A 191 4.45 -11.81 -18.68
C GLN A 191 4.80 -10.99 -17.44
N ILE A 192 3.78 -10.46 -16.75
CA ILE A 192 3.95 -9.59 -15.57
C ILE A 192 3.30 -10.28 -14.38
N PHE A 193 4.04 -10.32 -13.27
CA PHE A 193 3.62 -10.87 -11.99
C PHE A 193 3.69 -9.77 -10.93
N ASP A 194 2.61 -9.58 -10.18
CA ASP A 194 2.51 -8.54 -9.15
C ASP A 194 2.85 -9.12 -7.78
N ILE A 195 4.14 -9.13 -7.46
CA ILE A 195 4.73 -9.72 -6.24
C ILE A 195 4.05 -9.23 -4.97
N GLN A 196 3.50 -8.01 -4.98
CA GLN A 196 2.86 -7.45 -3.80
C GLN A 196 1.68 -8.32 -3.35
N LEU A 197 0.95 -8.92 -4.30
CA LEU A 197 -0.16 -9.81 -4.00
C LEU A 197 0.34 -11.13 -3.40
N GLU A 198 1.29 -11.81 -4.05
CA GLU A 198 1.82 -13.09 -3.54
C GLU A 198 2.56 -12.89 -2.21
N PHE A 199 3.24 -11.76 -2.03
CA PHE A 199 3.88 -11.41 -0.77
C PHE A 199 2.85 -11.20 0.34
N SER A 200 1.74 -10.51 0.06
CA SER A 200 0.68 -10.28 1.04
C SER A 200 0.03 -11.60 1.49
N GLU A 201 -0.25 -12.51 0.55
CA GLU A 201 -0.76 -13.85 0.86
C GLU A 201 0.23 -14.64 1.72
N TRP A 202 1.50 -14.68 1.31
CA TRP A 202 2.57 -15.33 2.07
C TRP A 202 2.70 -14.74 3.47
N TYR A 203 2.72 -13.41 3.58
CA TYR A 203 2.86 -12.70 4.84
C TYR A 203 1.69 -13.01 5.78
N ASN A 204 0.44 -12.93 5.31
CA ASN A 204 -0.74 -13.28 6.10
C ASN A 204 -0.77 -14.76 6.51
N TRP A 205 -0.32 -15.65 5.62
CA TRP A 205 -0.10 -17.05 5.96
C TRP A 205 0.92 -17.19 7.10
N THR A 206 2.08 -16.54 7.01
CA THR A 206 3.09 -16.60 8.08
C THR A 206 2.60 -16.03 9.41
N LEU A 207 1.72 -15.01 9.38
CA LEU A 207 1.14 -14.41 10.58
C LEU A 207 0.07 -15.28 11.25
N SER A 208 -0.84 -15.85 10.47
CA SER A 208 -1.97 -16.66 10.96
C SER A 208 -1.54 -17.98 11.62
N HIS A 209 -0.32 -18.44 11.35
CA HIS A 209 0.14 -19.75 11.80
C HIS A 209 0.96 -19.72 13.11
N CYS A 210 1.11 -18.59 13.82
CA CYS A 210 1.59 -18.66 15.20
C CYS A 210 1.07 -17.57 16.14
N GLU A 211 -0.12 -17.77 16.72
CA GLU A 211 -0.57 -16.97 17.89
C GLU A 211 0.35 -17.17 19.11
N VAL A 212 0.95 -18.35 19.27
CA VAL A 212 1.85 -18.71 20.39
C VAL A 212 3.26 -18.08 20.26
N CYS A 213 3.69 -17.72 19.04
CA CYS A 213 4.97 -17.07 18.74
C CYS A 213 4.79 -15.58 18.40
N SER A 214 3.57 -15.06 18.51
CA SER A 214 3.26 -13.70 18.08
C SER A 214 4.16 -12.71 18.83
N PRO A 215 4.84 -11.77 18.13
CA PRO A 215 5.82 -10.86 18.74
C PRO A 215 5.30 -10.06 19.93
N SER A 216 3.97 -9.96 20.05
CA SER A 216 3.23 -9.26 21.10
C SER A 216 3.58 -9.71 22.52
N LEU A 217 4.07 -10.93 22.73
CA LEU A 217 4.46 -11.44 24.06
C LEU A 217 5.93 -11.16 24.44
N LEU A 218 6.75 -10.66 23.51
CA LEU A 218 8.16 -10.35 23.79
C LEU A 218 8.41 -8.91 24.26
N GLN A 219 7.44 -8.00 24.13
CA GLN A 219 7.65 -6.60 24.56
C GLN A 219 7.52 -6.40 26.08
N ASP A 220 6.76 -7.23 26.79
CA ASP A 220 6.52 -7.00 28.23
C ASP A 220 7.63 -7.52 29.16
N ASN A 221 8.55 -8.37 28.67
CA ASN A 221 9.57 -9.00 29.53
C ASN A 221 11.01 -8.50 29.30
N VAL A 222 11.28 -7.68 28.28
CA VAL A 222 12.67 -7.28 27.92
C VAL A 222 13.22 -6.13 28.78
N ILE A 223 12.39 -5.45 29.58
CA ILE A 223 12.86 -4.31 30.40
C ILE A 223 13.72 -4.76 31.61
N ASN A 224 13.68 -6.04 32.02
CA ASN A 224 14.33 -6.46 33.26
C ASN A 224 15.64 -7.28 33.13
N ASP A 225 16.09 -7.66 31.94
CA ASP A 225 17.16 -8.68 31.81
C ASP A 225 18.43 -8.24 31.05
N ALA A 226 18.85 -6.99 31.27
CA ALA A 226 20.04 -6.37 30.64
C ALA A 226 21.41 -6.92 31.12
N ARG A 227 21.53 -8.14 31.67
CA ARG A 227 22.80 -8.66 32.20
C ARG A 227 23.20 -10.08 31.80
N SER A 228 22.45 -10.80 30.97
CA SER A 228 22.85 -12.15 30.56
C SER A 228 23.54 -12.14 29.19
N ASN A 229 24.87 -12.27 29.21
CA ASN A 229 25.76 -12.38 28.05
C ASN A 229 25.63 -13.78 27.40
N LYS A 230 24.43 -14.15 26.94
CA LYS A 230 24.17 -15.46 26.33
C LYS A 230 24.22 -15.39 24.81
N ASN A 231 25.13 -16.18 24.27
CA ASN A 231 25.35 -16.56 22.87
C ASN A 231 24.06 -16.52 22.02
N ILE A 232 24.00 -15.61 21.04
CA ILE A 232 22.81 -15.29 20.21
C ILE A 232 22.58 -16.31 19.07
N ASN A 233 23.43 -17.32 18.92
CA ASN A 233 23.44 -18.18 17.73
C ASN A 233 22.41 -19.33 17.70
N SER A 234 21.37 -19.32 18.52
CA SER A 234 20.29 -20.31 18.42
C SER A 234 18.92 -19.64 18.50
N PHE A 235 18.39 -19.22 17.36
CA PHE A 235 16.95 -18.98 17.25
C PHE A 235 16.23 -20.30 17.54
N PRO A 236 15.33 -20.35 18.53
CA PRO A 236 14.56 -21.55 18.80
C PRO A 236 13.74 -21.87 17.55
N LYS A 237 14.01 -23.02 16.93
CA LYS A 237 13.15 -23.58 15.89
C LYS A 237 11.79 -23.83 16.52
N CYS A 238 10.76 -23.10 16.11
CA CYS A 238 9.39 -23.47 16.43
C CYS A 238 9.15 -24.86 15.85
N THR A 239 8.94 -25.84 16.74
CA THR A 239 8.64 -27.24 16.38
C THR A 239 7.19 -27.41 15.93
N CYS A 240 6.46 -26.30 15.82
CA CYS A 240 5.04 -26.27 15.55
C CYS A 240 4.71 -26.56 14.07
N HIS A 241 5.68 -26.46 13.13
CA HIS A 241 5.40 -26.56 11.69
C HIS A 241 6.45 -27.36 10.90
N GLU A 242 5.98 -28.02 9.84
CA GLU A 242 6.84 -28.50 8.75
C GLU A 242 7.43 -27.31 7.98
N ALA A 243 8.57 -27.54 7.31
CA ALA A 243 9.22 -26.49 6.53
C ALA A 243 8.28 -26.00 5.42
N SER A 244 8.29 -24.68 5.17
CA SER A 244 7.58 -24.08 4.03
C SER A 244 7.87 -24.88 2.75
N PRO A 245 6.86 -25.14 1.91
CA PRO A 245 7.06 -25.75 0.59
C PRO A 245 7.97 -24.90 -0.31
#